data_AF-A0A094D4L6-F1
#
_entry.id   AF-A0A094D4L6-F1
#
_cell.length_a   1.000
_cell.length_b   1.000
_cell.length_c   1.000
_cell.angle_alpha   90.00
_cell.angle_beta   90.00
_cell.angle_gamma   90.00
#
_symmetry.space_group_name_H-M   'P 1'
#
loop_
_entity.id
_entity.type
_entity.pdbx_description
1 polymer ?
#
loop_
_entity_poly.entity_id
_entity_poly.type
_entity_poly.pdbx_seq_one_letter_code
_entity_poly.pdbx_strand_id
1 'polypeptide(L)'
;MASSTHSSLATASISAICIIRAVVGGAMLLGPQRSAELFGVPLTSETSVVGRLFGSRDLALGALLWHAHRAAAISQSNILLQLSDSAVSKDATGILRYALYTGLAVDLMDVGGCTVGVFDGSVSERGAAVFGGGAVLLAILAGLGLRSL
;
A
#
# COMPACT_ATOMS: atom_id res chain seq x y z
N MET A 1 7.88 -30.67 -3.35
CA MET A 1 7.28 -29.84 -4.42
C MET A 1 6.29 -28.78 -3.88
N ALA A 2 6.49 -28.22 -2.68
CA ALA A 2 5.55 -27.25 -2.07
C ALA A 2 6.11 -25.81 -1.93
N SER A 3 7.29 -25.50 -2.50
CA SER A 3 7.97 -24.21 -2.26
C SER A 3 7.68 -23.11 -3.28
N SER A 4 7.09 -23.41 -4.44
CA SER A 4 6.88 -22.43 -5.52
C SER A 4 5.61 -21.58 -5.38
N THR A 5 4.62 -22.05 -4.62
CA THR A 5 3.32 -21.36 -4.48
C THR A 5 3.41 -20.14 -3.56
N HIS A 6 4.30 -20.18 -2.55
CA HIS A 6 4.45 -19.11 -1.56
C HIS A 6 5.11 -17.84 -2.12
N SER A 7 6.06 -17.96 -3.05
CA SER A 7 6.72 -16.80 -3.67
C SER A 7 5.81 -16.06 -4.66
N SER A 8 4.96 -16.79 -5.37
CA SER A 8 4.01 -16.21 -6.34
C SER A 8 2.93 -15.38 -5.63
N LEU A 9 2.34 -15.92 -4.55
CA LEU A 9 1.31 -15.22 -3.78
C LEU A 9 1.83 -13.90 -3.19
N ALA A 10 3.06 -13.89 -2.69
CA ALA A 10 3.65 -12.68 -2.13
C ALA A 10 3.99 -11.64 -3.19
N THR A 11 4.55 -12.06 -4.33
CA THR A 11 4.83 -11.18 -5.46
C THR A 11 3.52 -10.54 -5.97
N ALA A 12 2.45 -11.34 -6.09
CA ALA A 12 1.13 -10.87 -6.45
C ALA A 12 0.56 -9.90 -5.39
N SER A 13 0.74 -10.20 -4.10
CA SER A 13 0.26 -9.34 -3.01
C SER A 13 0.98 -7.99 -3.00
N ILE A 14 2.31 -7.97 -3.12
CA ILE A 14 3.10 -6.73 -3.17
C ILE A 14 2.71 -5.92 -4.42
N SER A 15 2.59 -6.57 -5.57
CA SER A 15 2.15 -5.91 -6.82
C SER A 15 0.75 -5.32 -6.70
N ALA A 16 -0.19 -6.05 -6.08
CA ALA A 16 -1.54 -5.57 -5.84
C ALA A 16 -1.55 -4.32 -4.94
N ILE A 17 -0.80 -4.32 -3.84
CA ILE A 17 -0.67 -3.15 -2.95
C ILE A 17 -0.12 -1.95 -3.73
N CYS A 18 0.95 -2.12 -4.52
CA CYS A 18 1.53 -1.04 -5.32
C CYS A 18 0.49 -0.41 -6.25
N ILE A 19 -0.24 -1.25 -7.00
CA ILE A 19 -1.21 -0.81 -7.99
C ILE A 19 -2.39 -0.12 -7.30
N ILE A 20 -2.97 -0.76 -6.28
CA ILE A 20 -4.13 -0.20 -5.56
C ILE A 20 -3.77 1.16 -4.98
N ARG A 21 -2.62 1.29 -4.31
CA ARG A 21 -2.17 2.56 -3.73
C ARG A 21 -1.92 3.65 -4.76
N ALA A 22 -1.26 3.30 -5.87
CA ALA A 22 -1.00 4.27 -6.93
C ALA A 22 -2.30 4.74 -7.60
N VAL A 23 -3.25 3.83 -7.84
CA VAL A 23 -4.52 4.15 -8.50
C VAL A 23 -5.43 4.95 -7.57
N VAL A 24 -5.65 4.49 -6.34
CA VAL A 24 -6.49 5.18 -5.35
C VAL A 24 -5.87 6.53 -5.00
N GLY A 25 -4.56 6.56 -4.74
CA GLY A 25 -3.82 7.78 -4.47
C GLY A 25 -3.89 8.79 -5.60
N GLY A 26 -3.63 8.34 -6.85
CA GLY A 26 -3.73 9.17 -8.04
C GLY A 26 -5.14 9.71 -8.28
N ALA A 27 -6.16 8.88 -8.09
CA ALA A 27 -7.56 9.30 -8.21
C ALA A 27 -7.91 10.39 -7.19
N MET A 28 -7.55 10.20 -5.92
CA MET A 28 -7.78 11.19 -4.85
C MET A 28 -6.95 12.47 -5.02
N LEU A 29 -5.77 12.39 -5.63
CA LEU A 29 -4.94 13.55 -5.94
C LEU A 29 -5.54 14.41 -7.07
N LEU A 30 -6.03 13.77 -8.14
CA LEU A 30 -6.54 14.47 -9.32
C LEU A 30 -8.00 14.91 -9.17
N GLY A 31 -8.84 14.09 -8.52
CA GLY A 31 -10.29 14.30 -8.44
C GLY A 31 -10.88 13.93 -7.09
N PRO A 32 -10.43 14.52 -5.96
CA PRO A 32 -10.80 14.11 -4.61
C PRO A 32 -12.31 14.02 -4.39
N GLN A 33 -13.09 14.97 -4.91
CA GLN A 33 -14.55 15.00 -4.73
C GLN A 33 -15.24 13.81 -5.41
N ARG A 34 -14.92 13.58 -6.69
CA ARG A 34 -15.50 12.49 -7.49
C ARG A 34 -15.07 11.13 -6.96
N SER A 35 -13.79 11.01 -6.58
CA SER A 35 -13.25 9.78 -6.01
C SER A 35 -13.88 9.48 -4.65
N ALA A 36 -14.05 10.46 -3.78
CA ALA A 36 -14.64 10.23 -2.46
C ALA A 36 -16.15 9.98 -2.51
N GLU A 37 -16.85 10.58 -3.48
CA GLU A 37 -18.26 10.29 -3.76
C GLU A 37 -18.50 8.82 -4.14
N LEU A 38 -17.61 8.22 -4.96
CA LEU A 38 -17.65 6.79 -5.30
C LEU A 38 -17.58 5.88 -4.07
N PHE A 39 -16.98 6.37 -2.98
CA PHE A 39 -16.79 5.64 -1.73
C PHE A 39 -17.77 6.08 -0.63
N GLY A 40 -18.77 6.91 -0.96
CA GLY A 40 -19.80 7.33 -0.02
C GLY A 40 -19.33 8.32 1.05
N VAL A 41 -18.22 9.02 0.79
CA VAL A 41 -17.68 10.08 1.67
C VAL A 41 -17.59 11.37 0.85
N PRO A 42 -18.70 12.11 0.68
CA PRO A 42 -18.69 13.32 -0.13
C PRO A 42 -17.78 14.37 0.51
N LEU A 43 -16.73 14.77 -0.22
CA LEU A 43 -15.85 15.87 0.19
C LEU A 43 -16.42 17.19 -0.32
N THR A 44 -16.47 18.19 0.55
CA THR A 44 -16.76 19.57 0.16
C THR A 44 -15.55 20.17 -0.56
N SER A 45 -15.74 21.27 -1.30
CA SER A 45 -14.63 21.98 -1.95
C SER A 45 -13.56 22.43 -0.96
N GLU A 46 -13.97 22.81 0.25
CA GLU A 46 -13.10 23.23 1.36
C GLU A 46 -12.23 22.08 1.89
N THR A 47 -12.78 20.86 1.94
CA THR A 47 -12.07 19.67 2.42
C THR A 47 -11.32 18.91 1.33
N SER A 48 -11.39 19.38 0.07
CA SER A 48 -10.73 18.74 -1.07
C SER A 48 -9.21 18.63 -0.92
N VAL A 49 -8.58 19.57 -0.20
CA VAL A 49 -7.15 19.52 0.13
C VAL A 49 -6.79 18.26 0.92
N VAL A 50 -7.64 17.83 1.85
CA VAL A 50 -7.41 16.61 2.65
C VAL A 50 -7.40 15.38 1.75
N GLY A 51 -8.33 15.29 0.79
CA GLY A 51 -8.35 14.22 -0.20
C GLY A 51 -7.06 14.18 -1.04
N ARG A 52 -6.52 15.33 -1.44
CA ARG A 52 -5.25 15.40 -2.18
C ARG A 52 -4.04 15.04 -1.34
N LEU A 53 -4.02 15.42 -0.06
CA LEU A 53 -2.95 15.03 0.87
C LEU A 53 -2.96 13.52 1.11
N PHE A 54 -4.14 12.94 1.35
CA PHE A 54 -4.32 11.49 1.41
C PHE A 54 -3.84 10.82 0.11
N GLY A 55 -4.28 11.33 -1.04
CA GLY A 55 -3.97 10.77 -2.34
C GLY A 55 -2.48 10.83 -2.69
N SER A 56 -1.82 11.96 -2.45
CA SER A 56 -0.38 12.12 -2.68
C SER A 56 0.47 11.19 -1.82
N ARG A 57 0.11 11.02 -0.54
CA ARG A 57 0.75 10.06 0.37
C ARG A 57 0.65 8.63 -0.18
N ASP A 58 -0.56 8.22 -0.56
CA ASP A 58 -0.80 6.85 -1.00
C ASP A 58 -0.15 6.56 -2.36
N LEU A 59 -0.18 7.53 -3.29
CA LEU A 59 0.54 7.46 -4.56
C LEU A 59 2.06 7.34 -4.35
N ALA A 60 2.63 8.14 -3.44
CA ALA A 60 4.05 8.10 -3.14
C ALA A 60 4.46 6.74 -2.54
N LEU A 61 3.67 6.20 -1.62
CA LEU A 61 3.90 4.86 -1.05
C LEU A 61 3.78 3.76 -2.10
N GLY A 62 2.77 3.83 -2.97
CA GLY A 62 2.60 2.89 -4.09
C GLY A 62 3.78 2.91 -5.06
N ALA A 63 4.27 4.10 -5.42
CA ALA A 63 5.44 4.27 -6.28
C ALA A 63 6.73 3.77 -5.60
N LEU A 64 6.96 4.12 -4.34
CA LEU A 64 8.11 3.68 -3.56
C LEU A 64 8.14 2.15 -3.43
N LEU A 65 7.00 1.54 -3.12
CA LEU A 65 6.88 0.09 -3.01
C LEU A 65 7.12 -0.60 -4.37
N TRP A 66 6.63 -0.02 -5.47
CA TRP A 66 6.87 -0.52 -6.83
C TRP A 66 8.36 -0.49 -7.20
N HIS A 67 9.04 0.61 -6.90
CA HIS A 67 10.48 0.74 -7.14
C HIS A 67 11.30 -0.26 -6.31
N ALA A 68 10.98 -0.39 -5.01
CA ALA A 68 11.65 -1.35 -4.14
C ALA A 68 11.39 -2.80 -4.58
N HIS A 69 10.17 -3.12 -5.00
CA HIS A 69 9.80 -4.45 -5.49
C HIS A 69 10.54 -4.81 -6.78
N ARG A 70 10.63 -3.88 -7.74
CA ARG A 70 11.41 -4.08 -8.96
C ARG A 70 12.89 -4.23 -8.69
N ALA A 71 13.47 -3.41 -7.81
CA ALA A 71 14.87 -3.52 -7.43
C ALA A 71 15.19 -4.91 -6.86
N ALA A 72 14.38 -5.39 -5.92
CA ALA A 72 14.51 -6.73 -5.34
C ALA A 72 14.37 -7.85 -6.39
N ALA A 73 13.43 -7.73 -7.33
CA ALA A 73 13.23 -8.71 -8.39
C ALA A 73 14.42 -8.78 -9.38
N ILE A 74 15.01 -7.63 -9.72
CA ILE A 74 16.19 -7.54 -10.60
C ILE A 74 17.43 -8.14 -9.92
N SER A 75 17.60 -7.92 -8.62
CA SER A 75 18.71 -8.52 -7.85
C SER A 75 18.65 -10.05 -7.83
N GLN A 76 17.46 -10.64 -7.91
CA GLN A 76 17.28 -12.10 -7.88
C GLN A 76 17.57 -12.79 -9.23
N SER A 77 17.45 -12.09 -10.36
CA SER A 77 17.63 -12.68 -11.70
C SER A 77 19.09 -12.73 -12.18
N ASN A 78 19.98 -11.87 -11.66
CA ASN A 78 21.38 -11.81 -12.06
C ASN A 78 22.27 -12.79 -11.25
N ILE A 79 22.14 -14.08 -11.55
CA ILE A 79 22.91 -15.18 -10.91
C ILE A 79 24.44 -15.02 -11.07
N LEU A 80 24.93 -14.33 -12.11
CA LEU A 80 26.37 -14.11 -12.32
C LEU A 80 26.98 -12.98 -11.47
N LEU A 81 26.16 -12.08 -10.90
CA LEU A 81 26.61 -11.04 -9.96
C LEU A 81 26.45 -11.45 -8.48
N GLN A 82 25.76 -12.56 -8.20
CA GLN A 82 25.50 -13.05 -6.84
C GLN A 82 26.77 -13.41 -6.05
N LEU A 83 27.87 -13.76 -6.74
CA LEU A 83 29.16 -14.01 -6.10
C LEU A 83 29.86 -12.72 -5.66
N SER A 84 29.53 -11.57 -6.27
CA SER A 84 30.18 -10.29 -5.97
C SER A 84 29.48 -9.50 -4.87
N ASP A 85 28.18 -9.69 -4.62
CA ASP A 85 27.48 -8.74 -3.77
C ASP A 85 26.25 -9.33 -3.03
N SER A 86 26.53 -10.24 -2.10
CA SER A 86 25.55 -10.65 -1.08
C SER A 86 25.05 -9.47 -0.22
N ALA A 87 25.82 -8.38 -0.13
CA ALA A 87 25.43 -7.16 0.55
C ALA A 87 24.32 -6.41 -0.21
N VAL A 88 24.44 -6.25 -1.54
CA VAL A 88 23.45 -5.54 -2.37
C VAL A 88 22.10 -6.26 -2.38
N SER A 89 22.09 -7.61 -2.46
CA SER A 89 20.83 -8.35 -2.40
C SER A 89 20.12 -8.19 -1.05
N LYS A 90 20.87 -8.19 0.05
CA LYS A 90 20.30 -7.97 1.39
C LYS A 90 19.75 -6.56 1.54
N ASP A 91 20.44 -5.57 0.96
CA ASP A 91 20.01 -4.17 0.98
C ASP A 91 18.69 -3.97 0.22
N ALA A 92 18.57 -4.53 -0.99
CA ALA A 92 17.32 -4.44 -1.78
C ALA A 92 16.11 -5.07 -1.05
N THR A 93 16.29 -6.24 -0.42
CA THR A 93 15.25 -6.87 0.40
C THR A 93 14.95 -6.04 1.65
N GLY A 94 15.95 -5.42 2.26
CA GLY A 94 15.80 -4.51 3.39
C GLY A 94 14.94 -3.28 3.05
N ILE A 95 15.22 -2.65 1.91
CA ILE A 95 14.45 -1.50 1.40
C ILE A 95 13.00 -1.89 1.13
N LEU A 96 12.76 -3.05 0.50
CA LEU A 96 11.41 -3.56 0.26
C LEU A 96 10.65 -3.84 1.56
N ARG A 97 11.30 -4.46 2.55
CA ARG A 97 10.70 -4.67 3.88
C ARG A 97 10.36 -3.35 4.57
N TYR A 98 11.26 -2.36 4.52
CA TYR A 98 11.02 -1.04 5.10
C TYR A 98 9.83 -0.33 4.43
N ALA A 99 9.74 -0.40 3.09
CA ALA A 99 8.59 0.12 2.33
C ALA A 99 7.27 -0.55 2.74
N LEU A 100 7.26 -1.89 2.90
CA LEU A 100 6.08 -2.63 3.35
C LEU A 100 5.67 -2.27 4.78
N TYR A 101 6.62 -2.17 5.72
CA TYR A 101 6.32 -1.75 7.09
C TYR A 101 5.78 -0.32 7.14
N THR A 102 6.33 0.58 6.32
CA THR A 102 5.85 1.96 6.25
C THR A 102 4.40 2.00 5.73
N GLY A 103 4.09 1.25 4.67
CA GLY A 103 2.73 1.10 4.18
C GLY A 103 1.78 0.50 5.22
N LEU A 104 2.20 -0.58 5.88
CA LEU A 104 1.42 -1.24 6.94
C LEU A 104 1.11 -0.29 8.10
N ALA A 105 2.09 0.50 8.54
CA ALA A 105 1.89 1.48 9.61
C ALA A 105 0.83 2.51 9.22
N VAL A 106 0.85 2.99 7.97
CA VAL A 106 -0.16 3.91 7.44
C VAL A 106 -1.54 3.26 7.39
N ASP A 107 -1.64 2.00 6.93
CA ASP A 107 -2.92 1.28 6.92
C ASP A 107 -3.50 1.12 8.33
N LEU A 108 -2.67 0.80 9.32
CA LEU A 108 -3.12 0.70 10.72
C LEU A 108 -3.58 2.05 11.29
N MET A 109 -2.92 3.15 10.92
CA MET A 109 -3.37 4.50 11.27
C MET A 109 -4.72 4.81 10.63
N ASP A 110 -4.92 4.44 9.37
CA ASP A 110 -6.17 4.67 8.65
C ASP A 110 -7.32 3.83 9.26
N VAL A 111 -7.08 2.58 9.67
CA VAL A 111 -8.04 1.75 10.41
C VAL A 111 -8.41 2.38 11.75
N GLY A 112 -7.41 2.85 12.51
CA GLY A 112 -7.62 3.53 13.78
C GLY A 112 -8.44 4.81 13.62
N GLY A 113 -8.10 5.63 12.62
CA GLY A 113 -8.82 6.84 12.27
C GLY A 113 -10.28 6.57 11.87
N CYS A 114 -10.53 5.55 11.04
CA CYS A 114 -11.89 5.13 10.70
C CYS A 114 -12.67 4.65 11.92
N THR A 115 -12.02 3.90 12.81
CA THR A 115 -12.65 3.38 14.03
C THR A 115 -13.08 4.49 14.97
N VAL A 116 -12.20 5.47 15.23
CA VAL A 116 -12.54 6.68 15.99
C VAL A 116 -13.68 7.45 15.32
N GLY A 117 -13.59 7.62 13.99
CA GLY A 117 -14.63 8.33 13.23
C GLY A 117 -16.02 7.67 13.29
N VAL A 118 -16.08 6.34 13.34
CA VAL A 118 -17.32 5.58 13.55
C VAL A 118 -17.85 5.80 14.96
N PHE A 119 -17.00 5.73 16.00
CA PHE A 119 -17.42 5.94 17.38
C PHE A 119 -17.96 7.34 17.64
N ASP A 120 -17.35 8.35 17.01
CA ASP A 120 -17.78 9.75 17.14
C ASP A 120 -18.95 10.11 16.20
N GLY A 121 -19.40 9.17 15.36
CA GLY A 121 -20.47 9.40 14.38
C GLY A 121 -20.08 10.37 13.24
N SER A 122 -18.80 10.67 13.07
CA SER A 122 -18.28 11.60 12.06
C SER A 122 -18.07 10.95 10.70
N VAL A 123 -18.00 9.62 10.65
CA VAL A 123 -17.81 8.83 9.42
C VAL A 123 -19.04 7.96 9.18
N SER A 124 -19.57 7.99 7.94
CA SER A 124 -20.67 7.13 7.54
C SER A 124 -20.28 5.66 7.56
N GLU A 125 -21.22 4.74 7.82
CA GLU A 125 -20.94 3.29 7.81
C GLU A 125 -20.34 2.83 6.47
N ARG A 126 -20.81 3.41 5.36
CA ARG A 126 -20.27 3.14 4.01
C ARG A 126 -18.83 3.63 3.88
N GLY A 127 -18.54 4.84 4.35
CA GLY A 127 -17.18 5.39 4.35
C GLY A 127 -16.24 4.55 5.20
N ALA A 128 -16.66 4.16 6.41
CA ALA A 128 -15.89 3.31 7.29
C ALA A 128 -15.63 1.92 6.68
N ALA A 129 -16.62 1.31 6.05
CA ALA A 129 -16.47 0.03 5.38
C ALA A 129 -15.48 0.09 4.22
N VAL A 130 -15.52 1.15 3.40
CA VAL A 130 -14.63 1.28 2.25
C VAL A 130 -13.20 1.66 2.65
N PHE A 131 -13.03 2.73 3.42
CA PHE A 131 -11.70 3.20 3.80
C PHE A 131 -11.06 2.32 4.86
N GLY A 132 -11.81 1.97 5.92
CA GLY A 132 -11.34 1.08 6.97
C GLY A 132 -11.16 -0.36 6.47
N GLY A 133 -12.14 -0.89 5.73
CA GLY A 133 -12.04 -2.23 5.15
C GLY A 133 -10.93 -2.34 4.09
N GLY A 134 -10.76 -1.30 3.26
CA GLY A 134 -9.66 -1.21 2.31
C GLY A 134 -8.30 -1.19 3.00
N ALA A 135 -8.14 -0.41 4.06
CA ALA A 135 -6.91 -0.37 4.85
C ALA A 135 -6.61 -1.72 5.53
N VAL A 136 -7.62 -2.40 6.08
CA VAL A 136 -7.46 -3.78 6.61
C VAL A 136 -6.99 -4.74 5.51
N LEU A 137 -7.58 -4.69 4.32
CA LEU A 137 -7.17 -5.53 3.20
C LEU A 137 -5.71 -5.28 2.82
N LEU A 138 -5.30 -4.01 2.69
CA LEU A 138 -3.92 -3.65 2.37
C LEU A 138 -2.94 -4.12 3.46
N ALA A 139 -3.32 -4.01 4.74
CA ALA A 139 -2.53 -4.52 5.85
C ALA A 139 -2.35 -6.05 5.79
N ILE A 140 -3.41 -6.81 5.44
CA ILE A 140 -3.33 -8.25 5.24
C ILE A 140 -2.37 -8.59 4.09
N LEU A 141 -2.51 -7.92 2.94
CA LEU A 141 -1.63 -8.14 1.79
C LEU A 141 -0.17 -7.80 2.14
N ALA A 142 0.07 -6.73 2.90
CA ALA A 142 1.39 -6.35 3.36
C ALA A 142 2.00 -7.42 4.27
N GLY A 143 1.19 -7.98 5.19
CA GLY A 143 1.59 -9.11 6.03
C GLY A 143 1.93 -10.37 5.22
N LEU A 144 1.16 -10.68 4.17
CA LEU A 144 1.46 -11.79 3.25
C LEU A 144 2.77 -11.56 2.48
N GLY A 145 3.02 -10.33 2.02
CA GLY A 145 4.28 -9.95 1.40
C GLY A 145 5.46 -10.09 2.36
N LEU A 146 5.36 -9.53 3.57
CA LEU A 146 6.40 -9.57 4.59
C LEU A 146 6.76 -11.00 5.03
N ARG A 147 5.77 -11.89 5.15
CA ARG A 147 6.00 -13.30 5.55
C ARG A 147 6.86 -14.08 4.55
N SER A 148 6.90 -13.64 3.29
CA SER A 148 7.63 -14.33 2.22
C SER A 148 9.06 -13.83 2.00
N LEU A 149 9.37 -12.63 2.52
CA LEU A 149 10.68 -11.99 2.47
C LEU A 149 11.52 -12.41 3.67
#